data_AF-A0A2E7EGW9-F1
#
_entry.id   AF-A0A2E7EGW9-F1
#
_cell.length_a   1.000
_cell.length_b   1.000
_cell.length_c   1.000
_cell.angle_alpha   90.00
_cell.angle_beta   90.00
_cell.angle_gamma   90.00
#
_symmetry.space_group_name_H-M   'P 1'
#
loop_
_entity.id
_entity.type
_entity.pdbx_description
1 polymer ?
#
loop_
_entity_poly.entity_id
_entity_poly.type
_entity_poly.pdbx_seq_one_letter_code
_entity_poly.pdbx_strand_id
1 'polypeptide(L)'
;MKRILTSALLWFIGSTPSFALTFEKPIRLEGGGEPVRVESPGYAAPCWADVDGDGLKDLLVGQFRNGKIRVFKNQGGGKLAAGEWLQADGEVAEVPGVW
;
A
#
# COMPACT_ATOMS: atom_id res chain seq x y z
N MET A 1 43.36 -54.48 16.32
CA MET A 1 42.85 -53.27 17.00
C MET A 1 41.86 -52.60 16.05
N LYS A 2 40.55 -52.69 16.31
CA LYS A 2 39.50 -52.14 15.45
C LYS A 2 38.89 -50.92 16.13
N ARG A 3 39.02 -49.73 15.53
CA ARG A 3 38.22 -48.55 15.92
C ARG A 3 37.57 -48.01 14.64
N ILE A 4 36.30 -48.34 14.51
CA ILE A 4 35.41 -47.92 13.42
C ILE A 4 34.93 -46.51 13.81
N LEU A 5 35.18 -45.51 12.95
CA LEU A 5 34.57 -44.19 13.07
C LEU A 5 33.11 -44.29 12.61
N THR A 6 32.16 -44.09 13.51
CA THR A 6 30.76 -43.87 13.17
C THR A 6 30.53 -42.38 12.88
N SER A 7 30.20 -42.08 11.64
CA SER A 7 29.67 -40.79 11.19
C SER A 7 28.24 -40.63 11.73
N ALA A 8 27.99 -39.58 12.51
CA ALA A 8 26.64 -39.20 12.93
C ALA A 8 26.07 -38.22 11.90
N LEU A 9 25.20 -38.73 11.02
CA LEU A 9 24.43 -37.93 10.09
C LEU A 9 23.23 -37.32 10.84
N LEU A 10 23.32 -36.06 11.26
CA LEU A 10 22.18 -35.32 11.80
C LEU A 10 21.25 -34.93 10.65
N TRP A 11 20.08 -35.57 10.57
CA TRP A 11 18.97 -35.11 9.74
C TRP A 11 18.29 -33.93 10.43
N PHE A 12 18.69 -32.71 10.07
CA PHE A 12 17.85 -31.53 10.30
C PHE A 12 16.64 -31.63 9.37
N ILE A 13 15.54 -32.19 9.87
CA ILE A 13 14.23 -32.00 9.25
C ILE A 13 13.84 -30.55 9.55
N GLY A 14 14.33 -29.63 8.72
CA GLY A 14 14.00 -28.22 8.79
C GLY A 14 12.51 -28.03 8.55
N SER A 15 11.73 -27.92 9.62
CA SER A 15 10.36 -27.43 9.55
C SER A 15 10.47 -25.93 9.28
N THR A 16 10.40 -25.52 8.02
CA THR A 16 10.26 -24.11 7.70
C THR A 16 8.96 -23.63 8.35
N PRO A 17 8.98 -22.66 9.28
CA PRO A 17 7.74 -22.10 9.78
C PRO A 17 6.99 -21.50 8.59
N SER A 18 5.82 -22.05 8.30
CA SER A 18 4.89 -21.42 7.37
C SER A 18 4.36 -20.17 8.06
N PHE A 19 4.88 -19.01 7.68
CA PHE A 19 4.27 -17.75 8.06
C PHE A 19 3.00 -17.57 7.23
N ALA A 20 1.89 -18.10 7.76
CA ALA A 20 0.58 -17.72 7.24
C ALA A 20 0.35 -16.24 7.56
N LEU A 21 0.05 -15.45 6.52
CA LEU A 21 -0.39 -14.07 6.71
C LEU A 21 -1.74 -14.09 7.44
N THR A 22 -1.75 -13.56 8.66
CA THR A 22 -2.99 -13.30 9.40
C THR A 22 -3.36 -11.84 9.21
N PHE A 23 -4.49 -11.60 8.55
CA PHE A 23 -5.03 -10.26 8.36
C PHE A 23 -5.98 -9.90 9.51
N GLU A 24 -5.97 -8.64 9.91
CA GLU A 24 -7.00 -8.08 10.78
C GLU A 24 -8.35 -7.98 10.03
N LYS A 25 -9.42 -7.65 10.76
CA LYS A 25 -10.72 -7.36 10.13
C LYS A 25 -10.56 -6.21 9.14
N PRO A 26 -11.18 -6.29 7.95
CA PRO A 26 -11.09 -5.22 6.98
C PRO A 26 -11.73 -3.94 7.54
N ILE A 27 -11.08 -2.82 7.31
CA ILE A 27 -11.59 -1.49 7.65
C ILE A 27 -11.91 -0.70 6.39
N ARG A 28 -12.83 0.26 6.51
CA ARG A 28 -13.00 1.26 5.47
C ARG A 28 -11.88 2.29 5.61
N LEU A 29 -11.13 2.52 4.53
CA LEU A 29 -10.14 3.60 4.53
C LEU A 29 -10.86 4.94 4.57
N GLU A 30 -10.38 5.82 5.44
CA GLU A 30 -10.89 7.16 5.65
C GLU A 30 -9.78 8.18 5.46
N GLY A 31 -10.14 9.34 4.92
CA GLY A 31 -9.28 10.51 4.81
C GLY A 31 -10.02 11.74 5.32
N GLY A 32 -9.48 12.40 6.34
CA GLY A 32 -10.16 13.54 6.98
C GLY A 32 -11.48 13.15 7.68
N GLY A 33 -11.60 11.90 8.13
CA GLY A 33 -12.80 11.36 8.79
C GLY A 33 -13.91 10.91 7.85
N GLU A 34 -13.72 11.04 6.53
CA GLU A 34 -14.68 10.59 5.53
C GLU A 34 -14.13 9.39 4.74
N PRO A 35 -14.98 8.46 4.28
CA PRO A 35 -14.51 7.35 3.48
C PRO A 35 -13.80 7.80 2.20
N VAL A 36 -12.69 7.15 1.89
CA VAL A 36 -12.03 7.29 0.59
C VAL A 36 -13.02 6.81 -0.49
N ARG A 37 -13.33 7.70 -1.44
CA ARG A 37 -14.27 7.46 -2.54
C ARG A 37 -13.63 7.81 -3.87
N VAL A 38 -14.12 7.13 -4.91
CA VAL A 38 -13.81 7.45 -6.30
C VAL A 38 -15.03 8.06 -6.98
N GLU A 39 -14.78 8.95 -7.93
CA GLU A 39 -15.84 9.57 -8.73
C GLU A 39 -16.48 8.50 -9.64
N SER A 40 -17.79 8.60 -9.86
CA SER A 40 -18.51 7.73 -10.83
C SER A 40 -17.82 7.79 -12.19
N PRO A 41 -17.62 6.67 -12.92
CA PRO A 41 -18.21 5.34 -12.72
C PRO A 41 -17.52 4.47 -11.65
N GLY A 42 -16.40 4.90 -11.09
CA GLY A 42 -15.81 4.28 -9.90
C GLY A 42 -14.83 3.13 -10.16
N TYR A 43 -13.77 3.37 -10.95
CA TYR A 43 -12.61 2.48 -11.01
C TYR A 43 -11.46 3.07 -10.18
N ALA A 44 -11.21 2.47 -9.02
CA ALA A 44 -10.13 2.89 -8.13
C ALA A 44 -8.79 2.27 -8.54
N ALA A 45 -7.75 3.11 -8.64
CA ALA A 45 -6.37 2.67 -8.83
C ALA A 45 -5.50 3.22 -7.68
N PRO A 46 -5.49 2.57 -6.50
CA PRO A 46 -4.74 3.05 -5.35
C PRO A 46 -3.25 2.66 -5.40
N CYS A 47 -2.37 3.56 -4.95
CA CYS A 47 -0.96 3.25 -4.68
C CYS A 47 -0.44 4.06 -3.48
N TRP A 48 0.70 3.63 -2.92
CA TRP A 48 1.38 4.31 -1.82
C TRP A 48 2.71 4.88 -2.29
N ALA A 49 2.89 6.19 -2.16
CA ALA A 49 4.12 6.90 -2.53
C ALA A 49 4.35 8.09 -1.60
N ASP A 50 5.61 8.39 -1.30
CA ASP A 50 5.99 9.61 -0.60
C ASP A 50 6.04 10.74 -1.62
N VAL A 51 5.03 11.61 -1.64
CA VAL A 51 4.89 12.64 -2.68
C VAL A 51 5.42 14.01 -2.28
N ASP A 52 5.59 14.26 -0.99
CA ASP A 52 6.07 15.53 -0.46
C ASP A 52 7.46 15.44 0.19
N GLY A 53 8.05 14.25 0.26
CA GLY A 53 9.41 14.02 0.73
C GLY A 53 9.54 14.00 2.25
N ASP A 54 8.45 13.84 2.99
CA ASP A 54 8.46 13.80 4.45
C ASP A 54 8.82 12.41 5.03
N GLY A 55 9.02 11.41 4.16
CA GLY A 55 9.37 10.04 4.53
C GLY A 55 8.18 9.15 4.90
N LEU A 56 6.96 9.70 4.92
CA LEU A 56 5.73 8.93 5.04
C LEU A 56 5.13 8.73 3.65
N LYS A 57 4.76 7.48 3.32
CA LYS A 57 4.03 7.23 2.08
C LYS A 57 2.59 7.69 2.24
N ASP A 58 2.16 8.52 1.32
CA ASP A 58 0.79 8.99 1.15
C ASP A 58 -0.03 8.01 0.33
N LEU A 59 -1.35 8.05 0.50
CA LEU A 59 -2.27 7.27 -0.32
C LEU A 59 -2.66 8.10 -1.54
N LEU A 60 -2.31 7.60 -2.73
CA LEU A 60 -2.79 8.14 -3.99
C LEU A 60 -3.91 7.24 -4.50
N VAL A 61 -4.99 7.84 -4.99
CA VAL A 61 -6.13 7.13 -5.58
C VAL A 61 -6.39 7.71 -6.95
N GLY A 62 -5.96 6.98 -7.98
CA GLY A 62 -6.31 7.28 -9.36
C GLY A 62 -7.82 7.20 -9.56
N GLN A 63 -8.35 8.20 -10.25
CA GLN A 63 -9.74 8.30 -10.67
C GLN A 63 -9.85 7.95 -12.14
N PHE A 64 -10.89 7.18 -12.47
CA PHE A 64 -11.26 6.99 -13.86
C PHE A 64 -11.74 8.28 -14.51
N ARG A 65 -12.62 9.03 -13.83
CA ARG A 65 -13.15 10.28 -14.38
C ARG A 65 -12.03 11.30 -14.60
N ASN A 66 -11.82 11.69 -15.85
CA ASN A 66 -10.85 12.70 -16.30
C ASN A 66 -9.39 12.36 -15.93
N GLY A 67 -9.07 11.09 -15.64
CA GLY A 67 -7.68 10.68 -15.34
C GLY A 67 -7.02 11.40 -14.16
N LYS A 68 -7.80 11.97 -13.23
CA LYS A 68 -7.30 12.71 -12.06
C LYS A 68 -6.75 11.78 -10.99
N ILE A 69 -5.91 12.31 -10.10
CA ILE A 69 -5.39 11.58 -8.94
C ILE A 69 -5.73 12.33 -7.67
N ARG A 70 -6.36 11.65 -6.70
CA ARG A 70 -6.60 12.18 -5.36
C ARG A 70 -5.49 11.74 -4.41
N VAL A 71 -4.89 12.67 -3.69
CA VAL A 71 -3.82 12.44 -2.71
C VAL A 71 -4.39 12.59 -1.30
N PHE A 72 -4.12 11.63 -0.44
CA PHE A 72 -4.47 11.66 0.97
C PHE A 72 -3.17 11.60 1.78
N LYS A 73 -2.77 12.75 2.36
CA LYS A 73 -1.54 12.86 3.13
C LYS A 73 -1.55 11.94 4.34
N ASN A 74 -0.49 11.17 4.55
CA ASN A 74 -0.29 10.34 5.72
C ASN A 74 0.19 11.19 6.90
N GLN A 75 -0.58 11.16 7.98
CA GLN A 75 -0.29 11.93 9.19
C GLN A 75 0.36 11.06 10.29
N GLY A 76 0.76 9.83 9.94
CA GLY A 76 1.23 8.83 10.88
C GLY A 76 0.09 8.18 11.67
N GLY A 77 0.42 7.11 12.40
CA GLY A 77 -0.54 6.41 13.26
C GLY A 77 -1.78 5.87 12.55
N GLY A 78 -1.68 5.58 11.25
CA GLY A 78 -2.78 5.08 10.42
C GLY A 78 -3.82 6.15 10.04
N LYS A 79 -3.53 7.43 10.23
CA LYS A 79 -4.45 8.54 9.89
C LYS A 79 -4.08 9.16 8.55
N LEU A 80 -5.09 9.38 7.72
CA LEU A 80 -4.98 10.12 6.46
C LEU A 80 -5.72 11.46 6.58
N ALA A 81 -5.15 12.52 6.01
CA ALA A 81 -5.80 13.81 5.85
C ALA A 81 -6.95 13.73 4.83
N ALA A 82 -7.71 14.82 4.72
CA ALA A 82 -8.71 14.94 3.66
C ALA A 82 -8.04 14.85 2.28
N GLY A 83 -8.73 14.24 1.31
CA GLY A 83 -8.17 14.01 0.00
C GLY A 83 -8.19 15.25 -0.89
N GLU A 84 -7.02 15.65 -1.39
CA GLU A 84 -6.81 16.78 -2.30
C GLU A 84 -6.50 16.28 -3.72
N TRP A 85 -6.69 17.14 -4.73
CA TRP A 85 -6.26 16.77 -6.09
C TRP A 85 -4.76 16.97 -6.24
N LEU A 86 -4.08 15.99 -6.83
CA LEU A 86 -2.67 16.14 -7.19
C LEU A 86 -2.51 17.40 -8.08
N GLN A 87 -1.61 18.28 -7.69
CA GLN A 87 -1.31 19.51 -8.42
C GLN A 87 0.07 19.43 -9.08
N ALA A 88 0.21 20.03 -10.25
CA ALA A 88 1.49 20.35 -10.89
C ALA A 88 1.41 21.79 -11.41
N ASP A 89 2.38 22.64 -11.04
CA ASP A 89 2.41 24.06 -11.41
C ASP A 89 1.12 24.85 -11.12
N GLY A 90 0.39 24.46 -10.07
CA GLY A 90 -0.86 25.10 -9.65
C GLY A 90 -2.11 24.63 -10.42
N GLU A 91 -1.98 23.62 -11.27
CA GLU A 91 -3.08 23.00 -11.98
C GLU A 91 -3.30 21.54 -11.54
N VAL A 92 -4.53 21.04 -11.66
CA VAL A 92 -4.83 19.63 -11.38
C VAL A 92 -4.13 18.75 -12.40
N ALA A 93 -3.34 17.78 -11.91
CA ALA A 93 -2.71 16.80 -12.77
C ALA A 93 -3.74 15.79 -13.32
N GLU A 94 -3.71 15.60 -14.63
CA GLU A 94 -4.58 14.68 -15.36
C GLU A 94 -3.77 13.73 -16.25
N VAL A 95 -4.14 12.45 -16.26
CA VAL A 95 -3.62 11.49 -17.24
C VAL A 95 -4.48 11.59 -18.50
N PRO A 96 -3.90 11.97 -19.66
CA PRO A 96 -4.67 12.12 -20.90
C PRO A 96 -5.17 10.77 -21.42
N GLY A 97 -6.26 10.80 -22.18
CA GLY A 97 -6.81 9.60 -22.82
C GLY A 97 -7.59 8.67 -21.89
N VAL A 98 -8.04 9.18 -20.73
CA VAL A 98 -8.98 8.48 -19.84
C VAL A 98 -10.36 9.12 -20.01
N TRP A 99 -11.37 8.33 -20.41
CA TRP A 99 -12.71 8.81 -20.82
C TRP A 99 -13.83 8.34 -19.88
#